data_AF-A0A519EJM6-F1
#
_entry.id   AF-A0A519EJM6-F1
#
_cell.length_a   1.000
_cell.length_b   1.000
_cell.length_c   1.000
_cell.angle_alpha   90.00
_cell.angle_beta   90.00
_cell.angle_gamma   90.00
#
_symmetry.space_group_name_H-M   'P 1'
#
loop_
_entity.id
_entity.type
_entity.pdbx_description
1 polymer ?
#
loop_
_entity_poly.entity_id
_entity_poly.type
_entity_poly.pdbx_seq_one_letter_code
_entity_poly.pdbx_strand_id
1 'polypeptide(L)'
;ARYPGLIGELSYRPGLTCEGDKLCPEWRQLLLKYPKRFLIGSDTWVNGRWTQYDDLMKGYRTWLGDLPPDVASGIAWGNAAGMFGLKQP
;
A
#
# COMPACT_ATOMS: atom_id res chain seq x y z
N ALA A 1 13.84 14.61 2.26
CA ALA A 1 13.90 13.45 1.33
C ALA A 1 14.61 13.91 0.06
N ARG A 2 15.61 13.17 -0.45
CA ARG A 2 16.48 13.60 -1.57
C ARG A 2 15.78 13.59 -2.93
N TYR A 3 14.86 12.64 -3.15
CA TYR A 3 14.17 12.46 -4.42
C TYR A 3 12.68 12.80 -4.25
N PRO A 4 12.24 14.00 -4.68
CA PRO A 4 10.88 14.46 -4.41
C PRO A 4 9.81 13.61 -5.12
N GLY A 5 10.13 13.04 -6.29
CA GLY A 5 9.22 12.18 -7.07
C GLY A 5 9.29 10.68 -6.76
N LEU A 6 10.07 10.24 -5.77
CA LEU A 6 10.14 8.82 -5.43
C LEU A 6 8.84 8.34 -4.77
N ILE A 7 8.25 7.30 -5.37
CA ILE A 7 7.05 6.60 -4.90
C ILE A 7 7.37 5.10 -4.83
N GLY A 8 6.93 4.43 -3.77
CA GLY A 8 7.04 2.99 -3.57
C GLY A 8 5.70 2.29 -3.73
N GLU A 9 5.61 1.35 -4.66
CA GLU A 9 4.46 0.44 -4.79
C GLU A 9 4.75 -0.84 -3.97
N LEU A 10 3.74 -1.36 -3.27
CA LEU A 10 3.91 -2.38 -2.22
C LEU A 10 3.40 -3.78 -2.59
N SER A 11 3.15 -4.04 -3.87
CA SER A 11 2.68 -5.35 -4.33
C SER A 11 3.65 -6.46 -3.99
N TYR A 12 3.12 -7.50 -3.34
CA TYR A 12 3.87 -8.68 -2.90
C TYR A 12 5.18 -8.35 -2.15
N ARG A 13 5.25 -7.23 -1.42
CA ARG A 13 6.46 -6.82 -0.69
C ARG A 13 6.72 -7.76 0.51
N PRO A 14 7.75 -8.63 0.48
CA PRO A 14 8.02 -9.55 1.59
C PRO A 14 8.52 -8.79 2.83
N GLY A 15 8.11 -9.22 4.03
CA GLY A 15 8.50 -8.55 5.28
C GLY A 15 7.87 -7.17 5.48
N LEU A 16 6.75 -6.89 4.78
CA LEU A 16 5.90 -5.72 5.07
C LEU A 16 5.13 -5.92 6.39
N THR A 17 4.66 -7.15 6.60
CA THR A 17 3.85 -7.54 7.76
C THR A 17 4.61 -8.45 8.71
N CYS A 18 4.24 -8.37 9.98
CA CYS A 18 4.79 -9.11 11.11
C CYS A 18 3.63 -9.86 11.83
N GLU A 19 3.50 -9.74 13.15
CA GLU A 19 2.50 -10.46 13.93
C GLU A 19 1.06 -10.10 13.53
N GLY A 20 0.22 -11.12 13.34
CA GLY A 20 -1.21 -10.95 13.03
C GLY A 20 -1.49 -10.22 11.71
N ASP A 21 -0.61 -10.37 10.71
CA ASP A 21 -0.70 -9.70 9.40
C ASP A 21 -0.71 -8.17 9.48
N LYS A 22 -0.24 -7.61 10.59
CA LYS A 22 -0.08 -6.15 10.77
C LYS A 22 1.26 -5.69 10.24
N LEU A 23 1.37 -4.40 9.94
CA LEU A 23 2.65 -3.79 9.54
C LEU A 23 3.72 -4.05 10.60
N CYS A 24 4.93 -4.40 10.15
CA CYS A 24 6.08 -4.34 11.04
C CYS A 24 6.30 -2.88 11.52
N PRO A 25 6.81 -2.66 12.75
CA PRO A 25 6.93 -1.32 13.34
C PRO A 25 7.68 -0.31 12.45
N GLU A 26 8.76 -0.74 11.81
CA GLU A 26 9.57 0.08 10.90
C GLU A 26 8.80 0.49 9.64
N TRP A 27 7.96 -0.39 9.11
CA TRP A 27 7.09 -0.08 7.99
C TRP A 27 6.00 0.90 8.40
N ARG A 28 5.36 0.69 9.55
CA ARG A 28 4.39 1.64 10.11
C ARG A 28 5.01 3.03 10.25
N GLN A 29 6.19 3.13 10.85
CA GLN A 29 6.90 4.40 11.00
C GLN A 29 7.23 5.04 9.65
N LEU A 30 7.65 4.25 8.66
CA LEU A 30 7.99 4.75 7.33
C LEU A 30 6.76 5.29 6.59
N LEU A 31 5.65 4.55 6.61
CA LEU A 31 4.39 4.96 5.96
C LEU A 31 3.85 6.25 6.61
N LEU A 32 3.90 6.36 7.94
CA LEU A 32 3.48 7.57 8.66
C LEU A 32 4.39 8.77 8.40
N LYS A 33 5.70 8.54 8.23
CA LYS A 33 6.66 9.60 7.90
C LYS A 33 6.47 10.14 6.49
N TYR A 34 6.03 9.30 5.56
CA TYR A 34 5.85 9.66 4.14
C TYR A 34 4.51 9.15 3.57
N PRO A 35 3.36 9.63 4.08
CA PRO A 35 2.05 9.03 3.79
C PRO A 35 1.62 9.15 2.33
N LYS A 36 2.21 10.09 1.58
CA LYS A 36 1.93 10.33 0.15
C LYS A 36 2.88 9.61 -0.81
N ARG A 37 3.81 8.79 -0.30
CA ARG A 37 4.88 8.15 -1.10
C ARG A 37 4.68 6.66 -1.32
N PHE A 38 3.56 6.10 -0.90
CA PHE A 38 3.29 4.68 -1.01
C PHE A 38 1.94 4.41 -1.66
N LEU A 39 1.90 3.36 -2.48
CA LEU A 39 0.75 2.88 -3.22
C LEU A 39 0.62 1.36 -3.03
N ILE A 40 -0.54 0.82 -3.36
CA ILE A 40 -0.75 -0.62 -3.54
C ILE A 40 -1.19 -0.93 -4.97
N GLY A 41 -0.86 -2.12 -5.44
CA GLY A 41 -1.23 -2.68 -6.72
C GLY A 41 -1.34 -4.21 -6.63
N SER A 42 -1.91 -4.84 -7.65
CA SER A 42 -2.17 -6.29 -7.62
C SER A 42 -1.07 -7.14 -8.25
N ASP A 43 -0.15 -6.56 -9.03
CA ASP A 43 0.88 -7.28 -9.79
C ASP A 43 0.35 -8.52 -10.54
N THR A 44 -0.84 -8.41 -11.15
CA THR A 44 -1.53 -9.53 -11.82
C THR A 44 -1.09 -9.75 -13.27
N TRP A 45 0.23 -9.83 -13.50
CA TRP A 45 0.81 -9.97 -14.85
C TRP A 45 0.82 -11.41 -15.40
N VAL A 46 0.50 -12.42 -14.58
CA VAL A 46 0.34 -13.84 -14.98
C VAL A 46 -0.87 -14.48 -14.32
N ASN A 47 -1.39 -15.55 -14.93
CA ASN A 47 -2.57 -16.29 -14.45
C ASN A 47 -2.45 -16.71 -12.97
N GLY A 48 -1.28 -17.16 -12.52
CA GLY A 48 -1.11 -17.58 -11.12
C GLY A 48 -1.31 -16.45 -10.09
N ARG A 49 -1.07 -15.19 -10.48
CA ARG A 49 -1.31 -14.02 -9.61
C ARG A 49 -2.80 -13.76 -9.42
N TRP A 50 -3.62 -14.04 -10.43
CA TRP A 50 -5.07 -13.89 -10.33
C TRP A 50 -5.68 -14.80 -9.27
N THR A 51 -5.17 -16.02 -9.13
CA THR A 51 -5.61 -16.95 -8.07
C THR A 51 -5.34 -16.42 -6.66
N GLN A 52 -4.38 -15.51 -6.50
CA GLN A 52 -3.99 -14.92 -5.22
C GLN A 52 -4.62 -13.54 -4.95
N TYR A 53 -5.39 -13.00 -5.91
CA TYR A 53 -5.86 -11.62 -5.87
C TYR A 53 -6.71 -11.33 -4.62
N ASP A 54 -7.64 -12.22 -4.30
CA ASP A 54 -8.53 -12.04 -3.14
C ASP A 54 -7.76 -11.99 -1.83
N ASP A 55 -6.79 -12.88 -1.65
CA ASP A 55 -5.99 -12.94 -0.43
C ASP A 55 -5.03 -11.75 -0.33
N LEU A 56 -4.46 -11.30 -1.46
CA LEU A 56 -3.68 -10.07 -1.51
C LEU A 56 -4.51 -8.86 -1.06
N MET A 57 -5.72 -8.71 -1.60
CA MET A 57 -6.62 -7.60 -1.25
C MET A 57 -7.13 -7.68 0.19
N LYS A 58 -7.35 -8.88 0.73
CA LYS A 58 -7.63 -9.07 2.17
C LYS A 58 -6.44 -8.64 3.02
N GLY A 59 -5.23 -9.07 2.66
CA GLY A 59 -4.00 -8.69 3.34
C GLY A 59 -3.81 -7.17 3.39
N TYR A 60 -4.03 -6.48 2.27
CA TYR A 60 -4.02 -5.02 2.21
C TYR A 60 -5.00 -4.39 3.20
N ARG A 61 -6.26 -4.82 3.20
CA ARG A 61 -7.26 -4.29 4.14
C ARG A 61 -6.85 -4.52 5.60
N THR A 62 -6.26 -5.67 5.93
CA THR A 62 -5.80 -5.98 7.29
C THR A 62 -4.73 -4.99 7.76
N TRP A 63 -3.63 -4.84 7.02
CA TRP A 63 -2.53 -3.99 7.50
C TRP A 63 -2.81 -2.49 7.31
N LEU A 64 -3.59 -2.11 6.30
CA LEU A 64 -4.06 -0.72 6.16
C LEU A 64 -4.95 -0.31 7.33
N GLY A 65 -5.73 -1.25 7.88
CA GLY A 65 -6.58 -1.01 9.05
C GLY A 65 -5.83 -0.65 10.33
N ASP A 66 -4.51 -0.87 10.38
CA ASP A 66 -3.66 -0.43 11.49
C ASP A 66 -3.30 1.06 11.39
N LEU A 67 -3.38 1.68 10.21
CA LEU A 67 -3.01 3.07 9.97
C LEU A 67 -4.16 4.05 10.27
N PRO A 68 -3.87 5.34 10.51
CA PRO A 68 -4.89 6.38 10.52
C PRO A 68 -5.72 6.37 9.22
N PRO A 69 -7.04 6.62 9.27
CA PRO A 69 -7.92 6.48 8.11
C PRO A 69 -7.51 7.29 6.87
N ASP A 70 -6.97 8.49 7.07
CA ASP A 70 -6.49 9.36 5.99
C ASP A 70 -5.25 8.79 5.29
N VAL A 71 -4.31 8.22 6.06
CA VAL A 71 -3.12 7.55 5.51
C VAL A 71 -3.52 6.27 4.80
N ALA A 72 -4.40 5.46 5.39
CA ALA A 72 -4.89 4.22 4.80
C ALA A 72 -5.60 4.48 3.46
N SER A 73 -6.52 5.45 3.42
CA SER A 73 -7.22 5.84 2.19
C SER A 73 -6.28 6.43 1.13
N GLY A 74 -5.30 7.22 1.56
CA GLY A 74 -4.25 7.74 0.69
C GLY A 74 -3.46 6.62 -0.01
N ILE A 75 -2.97 5.64 0.75
CA ILE A 75 -2.20 4.51 0.19
C ILE A 75 -3.09 3.60 -0.66
N ALA A 76 -4.33 3.36 -0.24
CA ALA A 76 -5.26 2.48 -0.94
C ALA A 76 -5.75 3.03 -2.29
N TRP A 77 -5.82 4.36 -2.44
CA TRP A 77 -6.33 5.00 -3.66
C TRP A 77 -5.79 6.41 -3.87
N GLY A 78 -5.91 7.29 -2.87
CA GLY A 78 -5.78 8.74 -3.05
C GLY A 78 -4.43 9.20 -3.63
N ASN A 79 -3.34 8.54 -3.25
CA ASN A 79 -1.99 8.83 -3.72
C ASN A 79 -1.83 8.52 -5.21
N ALA A 80 -2.28 7.34 -5.65
CA ALA A 80 -2.23 6.93 -7.05
C ALA A 80 -3.17 7.80 -7.90
N ALA A 81 -4.39 8.05 -7.41
CA ALA A 81 -5.34 8.91 -8.07
C ALA A 81 -4.78 10.32 -8.31
N GLY A 82 -4.14 10.94 -7.31
CA GLY A 82 -3.49 12.24 -7.48
C GLY A 82 -2.33 12.21 -8.48
N MET A 83 -1.53 11.15 -8.48
CA MET A 83 -0.41 10.99 -9.42
C MET A 83 -0.87 10.85 -10.87
N PHE A 84 -1.98 10.14 -11.10
CA PHE A 84 -2.52 9.88 -12.43
C PHE A 84 -3.62 10.88 -12.86
N GLY A 85 -3.92 11.90 -12.05
CA GLY A 85 -4.94 12.90 -12.37
C GLY A 85 -6.37 12.37 -12.37
N LEU A 86 -6.65 11.32 -11.60
CA LEU A 86 -7.98 10.73 -11.47
C LEU A 86 -8.85 11.52 -10.50
N LYS A 87 -10.18 11.42 -10.68
CA LYS A 87 -11.14 11.98 -9.72
C LYS A 87 -11.06 11.23 -8.40
N GLN A 88 -11.18 11.96 -7.30
CA GLN A 88 -11.42 11.33 -6.00
C GLN A 88 -12.84 10.73 -5.98
N PRO A 89 -13.05 9.63 -5.25
CA PRO A 89 -14.36 8.98 -5.14
C PRO A 89 -15.37 9.88 -4.43
#